data_AF-A0AAE0GD63-F1
#
_entry.id   AF-A0AAE0GD63-F1
#
_cell.length_a   1.000
_cell.length_b   1.000
_cell.length_c   1.000
_cell.angle_alpha   90.00
_cell.angle_beta   90.00
_cell.angle_gamma   90.00
#
_symmetry.space_group_name_H-M   'P 1'
#
loop_
_entity.id
_entity.type
_entity.pdbx_description
1 polymer ?
#
loop_
_entity_poly.entity_id
_entity_poly.type
_entity_poly.pdbx_seq_one_letter_code
_entity_poly.pdbx_strand_id
1 'polypeptide(L)'
;MSELTPRLTQLSVFATSFVMSELKPRLTKLSVFATSFVMSELTPRLTKLSMLATSFVMSALKPRLTKLSVFATSFVMSALKPPVTKLSAFATSFVLSALKPRLTKLSVFATSFVMSALKPPVTKLSVFATYNTFLQPLT
;
A
#
# COMPACT_ATOMS: atom_id res chain seq x y z
N MET A 1 21.26 -20.16 -10.79
CA MET A 1 20.32 -19.08 -11.17
C MET A 1 20.63 -17.85 -10.34
N SER A 2 21.41 -16.92 -10.89
CA SER A 2 21.73 -15.67 -10.22
C SER A 2 20.48 -14.79 -10.22
N GLU A 3 19.77 -14.70 -9.09
CA GLU A 3 18.77 -13.64 -8.91
C GLU A 3 19.50 -12.30 -9.04
N LEU A 4 19.37 -11.64 -10.18
CA LEU A 4 19.68 -10.22 -10.31
C LEU A 4 18.77 -9.49 -9.32
N THR A 5 19.28 -9.19 -8.13
CA THR A 5 18.67 -8.20 -7.24
C THR A 5 19.24 -6.84 -7.61
N PRO A 6 18.63 -6.09 -8.55
CA PRO A 6 19.09 -4.73 -8.83
C PRO A 6 19.03 -3.93 -7.53
N ARG A 7 20.19 -3.49 -7.04
CA ARG A 7 20.29 -2.49 -5.98
C ARG A 7 20.09 -1.12 -6.61
N LEU A 8 18.84 -0.79 -6.91
CA LEU A 8 18.48 0.56 -7.32
C LEU A 8 18.25 1.39 -6.05
N THR A 9 18.90 2.54 -5.95
CA THR A 9 18.74 3.39 -4.76
C THR A 9 17.40 4.12 -4.78
N GLN A 10 16.97 4.52 -5.98
CA GLN A 10 15.74 5.27 -6.22
C GLN A 10 15.17 4.87 -7.59
N LEU A 11 13.85 4.76 -7.66
CA LEU A 11 13.11 4.58 -8.90
C LEU A 11 11.98 5.60 -8.96
N SER A 12 11.89 6.31 -10.07
CA SER A 12 10.78 7.22 -10.39
C SER A 12 10.09 6.69 -11.65
N VAL A 13 8.78 6.49 -11.57
CA VAL A 13 7.96 5.99 -12.68
C VAL A 13 6.96 7.06 -13.07
N PHE A 14 6.93 7.39 -14.36
CA PHE A 14 5.88 8.19 -14.98
C PHE A 14 5.29 7.37 -16.13
N ALA A 15 4.04 6.96 -16.00
CA ALA A 15 3.40 6.10 -16.98
C ALA A 15 1.89 6.32 -17.01
N THR A 16 1.23 6.00 -18.12
CA THR A 16 -0.23 5.89 -18.11
C THR A 16 -0.63 4.69 -17.26
N SER A 17 -0.09 3.51 -17.56
CA SER A 17 -0.30 2.29 -16.80
C SER A 17 1.04 1.65 -16.44
N PHE A 18 1.15 1.14 -15.22
CA PHE A 18 2.32 0.39 -14.79
C PHE A 18 1.91 -0.82 -13.95
N VAL A 19 2.47 -1.97 -14.29
CA VAL A 19 2.21 -3.24 -13.60
C VAL A 19 3.54 -3.81 -13.13
N MET A 20 3.58 -4.20 -11.86
CA MET A 20 4.73 -4.84 -11.24
C MET A 20 4.26 -6.13 -10.57
N SER A 21 4.87 -7.26 -10.95
CA SER A 21 4.49 -8.58 -10.43
C SER A 21 5.74 -9.42 -10.16
N GLU A 22 5.71 -10.26 -9.12
CA GLU A 22 6.72 -11.32 -8.84
C GLU A 22 8.17 -10.86 -8.61
N LEU A 23 8.42 -9.57 -8.36
CA LEU A 23 9.78 -9.09 -8.06
C LEU A 23 10.09 -9.02 -6.55
N LYS A 24 11.39 -9.04 -6.22
CA LYS A 24 11.92 -8.70 -4.89
C LYS A 24 12.74 -7.40 -4.94
N PRO A 25 12.15 -6.25 -5.33
CA PRO A 25 12.92 -5.03 -5.52
C PRO A 25 13.51 -4.57 -4.19
N ARG A 26 14.81 -4.25 -4.22
CA ARG A 26 15.51 -3.59 -3.12
C ARG A 26 15.73 -2.14 -3.52
N LEU A 27 14.83 -1.28 -3.07
CA LEU A 27 14.79 0.14 -3.39
C LEU A 27 14.79 0.94 -2.09
N THR A 28 15.54 2.03 -2.00
CA THR A 28 15.39 2.91 -0.83
C THR A 28 14.12 3.76 -0.97
N LYS A 29 13.86 4.25 -2.19
CA LYS A 29 12.73 5.12 -2.52
C LYS A 29 12.09 4.69 -3.84
N LEU A 30 10.77 4.66 -3.86
CA LEU A 30 9.97 4.53 -5.08
C LEU A 30 8.95 5.66 -5.13
N SER A 31 8.96 6.40 -6.23
CA SER A 31 7.98 7.44 -6.54
C SER A 31 7.24 7.06 -7.82
N VAL A 32 5.92 7.03 -7.77
CA VAL A 32 5.08 6.66 -8.93
C VAL A 32 4.10 7.77 -9.21
N PHE A 33 4.04 8.18 -10.47
CA PHE A 33 2.98 8.98 -11.04
C PHE A 33 2.35 8.20 -12.19
N ALA A 34 1.13 7.71 -12.01
CA ALA A 34 0.46 6.95 -13.05
C ALA A 34 -1.05 7.08 -13.03
N THR A 35 -1.74 6.94 -14.16
CA THR A 35 -3.21 6.87 -14.12
C THR A 35 -3.66 5.57 -13.46
N SER A 36 -3.01 4.44 -13.79
CA SER A 36 -3.27 3.14 -13.21
C SER A 36 -1.97 2.46 -12.77
N PHE A 37 -1.95 1.94 -11.55
CA PHE A 37 -0.84 1.14 -11.05
C PHE A 37 -1.32 -0.12 -10.35
N VAL A 38 -0.75 -1.25 -10.74
CA VAL A 38 -1.05 -2.55 -10.15
C VAL A 38 0.23 -3.19 -9.65
N MET A 39 0.19 -3.66 -8.40
CA MET A 39 1.32 -4.30 -7.74
C MET A 39 0.89 -5.59 -7.06
N SER A 40 1.47 -6.71 -7.49
CA SER A 40 1.03 -8.03 -7.04
C SER A 40 2.20 -8.94 -6.67
N GLU A 41 2.04 -9.71 -5.59
CA GLU A 41 2.97 -10.79 -5.19
C GLU A 41 4.42 -10.37 -4.89
N LEU A 42 4.66 -9.11 -4.51
CA LEU A 42 6.01 -8.63 -4.24
C LEU A 42 6.42 -8.78 -2.77
N THR A 43 7.73 -8.94 -2.56
CA THR A 43 8.38 -8.78 -1.26
C THR A 43 9.33 -7.58 -1.25
N PRO A 44 8.82 -6.36 -1.49
CA PRO A 44 9.69 -5.22 -1.67
C PRO A 44 10.36 -4.85 -0.33
N ARG A 45 11.65 -4.56 -0.40
CA ARG A 45 12.37 -3.88 0.68
C ARG A 45 12.48 -2.41 0.28
N LEU A 46 11.59 -1.59 0.84
CA LEU A 46 11.41 -0.19 0.54
C LEU A 46 11.48 0.63 1.83
N THR A 47 12.24 1.72 1.86
CA THR A 47 12.15 2.62 3.02
C THR A 47 10.96 3.57 2.86
N LYS A 48 10.78 4.11 1.65
CA LYS A 48 9.73 5.08 1.33
C LYS A 48 9.06 4.74 -0.01
N LEU A 49 7.74 4.78 -0.01
CA LEU A 49 6.91 4.68 -1.21
C LEU A 49 5.98 5.90 -1.24
N SER A 50 6.03 6.66 -2.33
CA SER A 50 5.18 7.83 -2.58
C SER A 50 4.46 7.65 -3.90
N MET A 51 3.14 7.80 -3.91
CA MET A 51 2.33 7.48 -5.09
C MET A 51 1.25 8.53 -5.32
N LEU A 52 1.15 8.93 -6.58
CA LEU A 52 0.10 9.77 -7.12
C LEU A 52 -0.55 8.99 -8.26
N ALA A 53 -1.81 8.57 -8.11
CA ALA A 53 -2.48 7.84 -9.16
C ALA A 53 -3.99 8.03 -9.22
N THR A 54 -4.62 7.82 -10.38
CA THR A 54 -6.09 7.79 -10.41
C THR A 54 -6.57 6.49 -9.76
N SER A 55 -6.00 5.36 -10.15
CA SER A 55 -6.35 4.04 -9.62
C SER A 55 -5.11 3.28 -9.19
N PHE A 56 -5.19 2.69 -8.00
CA PHE A 56 -4.10 1.95 -7.41
C PHE A 56 -4.58 0.65 -6.78
N VAL A 57 -3.97 -0.46 -7.20
CA VAL A 57 -4.28 -1.79 -6.66
C VAL A 57 -3.00 -2.46 -6.16
N MET A 58 -3.01 -2.90 -4.92
CA MET A 58 -1.91 -3.66 -4.32
C MET A 58 -2.45 -4.94 -3.68
N SER A 59 -1.87 -6.08 -4.06
CA SER A 59 -2.35 -7.40 -3.63
C SER A 59 -1.21 -8.35 -3.23
N ALA A 60 -1.41 -9.11 -2.15
CA ALA A 60 -0.52 -10.18 -1.72
C ALA A 60 0.94 -9.78 -1.44
N LEU A 61 1.17 -8.55 -0.96
CA LEU A 61 2.51 -8.09 -0.62
C LEU A 61 2.94 -8.51 0.80
N LYS A 62 4.23 -8.86 0.93
CA LYS A 62 4.95 -8.94 2.23
C LYS A 62 6.02 -7.84 2.30
N PRO A 63 5.64 -6.55 2.31
CA PRO A 63 6.61 -5.49 2.22
C PRO A 63 7.32 -5.30 3.55
N ARG A 64 8.60 -4.94 3.50
CA ARG A 64 9.25 -4.21 4.60
C ARG A 64 9.26 -2.75 4.20
N LEU A 65 8.30 -1.98 4.71
CA LEU A 65 8.08 -0.59 4.35
C LEU A 65 8.06 0.31 5.60
N THR A 66 8.91 1.33 5.64
CA THR A 66 8.87 2.26 6.79
C THR A 66 7.75 3.29 6.61
N LYS A 67 7.59 3.84 5.40
CA LYS A 67 6.60 4.88 5.10
C LYS A 67 5.92 4.65 3.76
N LEU A 68 4.59 4.65 3.78
CA LEU A 68 3.72 4.69 2.60
C LEU A 68 2.95 6.01 2.59
N SER A 69 3.03 6.73 1.47
CA SER A 69 2.20 7.90 1.19
C SER A 69 1.48 7.69 -0.13
N VAL A 70 0.15 7.81 -0.11
CA VAL A 70 -0.71 7.60 -1.28
C VAL A 70 -1.64 8.78 -1.46
N PHE A 71 -1.72 9.28 -2.68
CA PHE A 71 -2.78 10.15 -3.14
C PHE A 71 -3.43 9.49 -4.35
N ALA A 72 -4.69 9.07 -4.23
CA ALA A 72 -5.37 8.45 -5.35
C ALA A 72 -6.87 8.68 -5.41
N THR A 73 -7.48 8.60 -6.57
CA THR A 73 -8.96 8.60 -6.62
C THR A 73 -9.50 7.28 -6.04
N SER A 74 -8.91 6.16 -6.45
CA SER A 74 -9.24 4.83 -5.94
C SER A 74 -7.98 4.11 -5.46
N PHE A 75 -8.02 3.60 -4.23
CA PHE A 75 -6.96 2.80 -3.65
C PHE A 75 -7.53 1.50 -3.08
N VAL A 76 -7.05 0.37 -3.60
CA VAL A 76 -7.39 -0.96 -3.10
C VAL A 76 -6.12 -1.65 -2.63
N MET A 77 -6.12 -2.09 -1.38
CA MET A 77 -5.02 -2.86 -0.82
C MET A 77 -5.51 -4.12 -0.12
N SER A 78 -4.99 -5.26 -0.54
CA SER A 78 -5.44 -6.59 -0.11
C SER A 78 -4.28 -7.49 0.32
N ALA A 79 -4.56 -8.37 1.29
CA ALA A 79 -3.67 -9.46 1.72
C ALA A 79 -2.26 -9.01 2.13
N LEU A 80 -2.14 -7.84 2.76
CA LEU A 80 -0.87 -7.33 3.26
C LEU A 80 -0.44 -8.09 4.52
N LYS A 81 0.76 -8.66 4.50
CA LYS A 81 1.43 -9.23 5.69
C LYS A 81 2.71 -8.45 5.99
N PRO A 82 2.61 -7.22 6.54
CA PRO A 82 3.75 -6.32 6.64
C PRO A 82 4.50 -6.42 7.97
N PRO A 83 5.67 -5.77 8.03
CA PRO A 83 5.77 -4.58 8.88
C PRO A 83 5.72 -3.30 8.02
N VAL A 84 4.68 -2.48 8.23
CA VAL A 84 4.53 -1.14 7.65
C VAL A 84 4.44 -0.19 8.83
N THR A 85 5.44 0.66 9.04
CA THR A 85 5.45 1.48 10.26
C THR A 85 4.42 2.60 10.18
N LYS A 86 4.34 3.29 9.03
CA LYS A 86 3.46 4.44 8.83
C LYS A 86 2.79 4.38 7.46
N LEU A 87 1.46 4.49 7.44
CA LEU A 87 0.66 4.65 6.23
C LEU A 87 -0.12 5.96 6.33
N SER A 88 0.03 6.80 5.29
CA SER A 88 -0.80 7.97 5.05
C SER A 88 -1.46 7.82 3.70
N ALA A 89 -2.78 7.96 3.64
CA ALA A 89 -3.53 7.90 2.40
C ALA A 89 -4.55 9.04 2.32
N PHE A 90 -4.62 9.65 1.15
CA PHE A 90 -5.70 10.54 0.73
C PHE A 90 -6.35 9.91 -0.49
N ALA A 91 -7.63 9.54 -0.40
CA ALA A 91 -8.32 9.00 -1.56
C ALA A 91 -9.82 9.23 -1.60
N THR A 92 -10.43 9.31 -2.77
CA THR A 92 -11.91 9.35 -2.85
C THR A 92 -12.49 8.03 -2.35
N SER A 93 -11.93 6.90 -2.80
CA SER A 93 -12.28 5.55 -2.33
C SER A 93 -11.04 4.81 -1.83
N PHE A 94 -11.11 4.29 -0.62
CA PHE A 94 -10.04 3.53 0.01
C PHE A 94 -10.58 2.20 0.54
N VAL A 95 -10.11 1.09 -0.03
CA VAL A 95 -10.50 -0.27 0.37
C VAL A 95 -9.28 -1.01 0.90
N LEU A 96 -9.43 -1.59 2.09
CA LEU A 96 -8.40 -2.31 2.79
C LEU A 96 -8.91 -3.67 3.24
N SER A 97 -8.27 -4.77 2.84
CA SER A 97 -8.74 -6.12 3.16
C SER A 97 -7.64 -7.08 3.60
N ALA A 98 -8.01 -8.03 4.46
CA ALA A 98 -7.18 -9.17 4.87
C ALA A 98 -5.80 -8.77 5.40
N LEU A 99 -5.76 -7.75 6.25
CA LEU A 99 -4.53 -7.22 6.79
C LEU A 99 -4.12 -8.01 8.04
N LYS A 100 -2.90 -8.58 8.03
CA LYS A 100 -2.23 -9.07 9.25
C LYS A 100 -1.02 -8.18 9.61
N PRO A 101 -1.20 -6.88 9.88
CA PRO A 101 -0.09 -5.97 10.04
C PRO A 101 0.47 -5.93 11.45
N ARG A 102 1.78 -5.66 11.52
CA ARG A 102 2.31 -4.75 12.53
C ARG A 102 2.32 -3.34 11.93
N LEU A 103 1.28 -2.55 12.20
CA LEU A 103 1.12 -1.17 11.73
C LEU A 103 1.22 -0.21 12.93
N THR A 104 2.24 0.66 12.97
CA THR A 104 2.37 1.56 14.12
C THR A 104 1.44 2.77 13.98
N LYS A 105 1.30 3.33 12.77
CA LYS A 105 0.41 4.46 12.49
C LYS A 105 -0.31 4.31 11.16
N LEU A 106 -1.62 4.48 11.17
CA LEU A 106 -2.48 4.57 10.00
C LEU A 106 -3.23 5.91 10.04
N SER A 107 -3.07 6.72 8.99
CA SER A 107 -3.79 7.97 8.77
C SER A 107 -4.48 7.91 7.41
N VAL A 108 -5.80 8.01 7.38
CA VAL A 108 -6.58 7.96 6.13
C VAL A 108 -7.53 9.15 6.09
N PHE A 109 -7.52 9.86 4.97
CA PHE A 109 -8.53 10.83 4.61
C PHE A 109 -9.22 10.35 3.35
N ALA A 110 -10.52 10.06 3.41
CA ALA A 110 -11.23 9.58 2.24
C ALA A 110 -12.69 10.03 2.16
N THR A 111 -13.31 9.94 0.99
CA THR A 111 -14.77 10.09 0.92
C THR A 111 -15.44 8.78 1.35
N SER A 112 -14.94 7.65 0.84
CA SER A 112 -15.38 6.30 1.19
C SER A 112 -14.21 5.47 1.67
N PHE A 113 -14.37 4.83 2.82
CA PHE A 113 -13.38 3.96 3.43
C PHE A 113 -14.02 2.61 3.81
N VAL A 114 -13.43 1.52 3.34
CA VAL A 114 -13.85 0.16 3.67
C VAL A 114 -12.65 -0.58 4.24
N MET A 115 -12.80 -1.17 5.42
CA MET A 115 -11.78 -2.02 6.02
C MET A 115 -12.36 -3.36 6.44
N SER A 116 -11.72 -4.46 6.02
CA SER A 116 -12.11 -5.82 6.36
C SER A 116 -10.97 -6.69 6.89
N ALA A 117 -11.30 -7.59 7.83
CA ALA A 117 -10.40 -8.64 8.34
C ALA A 117 -9.02 -8.15 8.84
N LEU A 118 -9.03 -7.18 9.77
CA LEU A 118 -7.85 -6.70 10.47
C LEU A 118 -7.51 -7.61 11.67
N LYS A 119 -6.33 -8.22 11.70
CA LYS A 119 -5.78 -8.89 12.92
C LYS A 119 -4.69 -8.01 13.55
N PRO A 120 -4.63 -7.87 14.89
CA PRO A 120 -3.86 -6.82 15.56
C PRO A 120 -2.32 -7.04 15.49
N PRO A 121 -1.48 -5.99 15.67
CA PRO A 121 -1.79 -4.68 16.28
C PRO A 121 -1.64 -3.45 15.35
N VAL A 122 -2.60 -2.53 15.45
CA VAL A 122 -2.46 -1.12 15.03
C VAL A 122 -2.31 -0.24 16.26
N THR A 123 -1.20 0.48 16.40
CA THR A 123 -0.94 1.29 17.62
C THR A 123 -1.65 2.66 17.60
N LYS A 124 -1.74 3.29 16.42
CA LYS A 124 -2.46 4.56 16.23
C LYS A 124 -3.24 4.53 14.93
N LEU A 125 -4.54 4.78 15.03
CA LEU A 125 -5.47 4.84 13.92
C LEU A 125 -6.13 6.22 13.90
N SER A 126 -6.07 6.89 12.75
CA SER A 126 -6.82 8.12 12.46
C SER A 126 -7.45 7.96 11.10
N VAL A 127 -8.78 7.96 11.04
CA VAL A 127 -9.55 7.84 9.81
C VAL A 127 -10.57 8.97 9.79
N PHE A 128 -10.52 9.79 8.76
CA PHE A 128 -11.55 10.76 8.44
C PHE A 128 -12.17 10.34 7.11
N ALA A 129 -13.41 9.88 7.15
CA ALA A 129 -14.16 9.68 5.92
C ALA A 129 -15.65 9.95 6.06
N THR A 130 -16.26 10.39 4.96
CA THR A 130 -17.71 10.63 4.88
C THR A 130 -18.49 9.33 5.06
N TYR A 131 -18.00 8.25 4.43
CA TYR A 131 -18.59 6.92 4.53
C TYR A 131 -17.52 5.93 5.01
N ASN A 132 -17.76 5.27 6.15
CA ASN A 132 -16.86 4.26 6.72
C ASN A 132 -17.59 2.93 6.90
N THR A 133 -17.02 1.83 6.41
CA THR A 133 -17.52 0.48 6.64
C THR A 133 -16.41 -0.38 7.24
N PHE A 134 -16.64 -0.92 8.44
CA PHE A 134 -15.73 -1.83 9.12
C PHE A 134 -16.34 -3.24 9.15
N LEU A 135 -15.77 -4.16 8.38
CA LEU A 135 -16.19 -5.56 8.35
C LEU A 135 -15.24 -6.38 9.23
N GLN A 136 -15.70 -6.74 10.43
CA GLN A 136 -14.95 -7.62 11.34
C GLN A 136 -14.71 -9.00 10.70
N PRO A 137 -13.65 -9.73 11.10
CA PRO A 137 -13.48 -11.11 10.65
C PRO A 137 -14.65 -11.96 11.18
N LEU A 138 -15.22 -12.84 10.33
CA LEU A 138 -15.92 -14.03 10.83
C LEU A 138 -14.94 -14.78 11.74
N THR A 139 -15.40 -15.03 12.97
CA THR A 139 -14.71 -15.72 14.07
C THR A 139 -13.98 -16.97 13.61
#